data_AF-A0A1E7Q5N3-F1
#
_entry.id   AF-A0A1E7Q5N3-F1
#
_cell.length_a   1.000
_cell.length_b   1.000
_cell.length_c   1.000
_cell.angle_alpha   90.00
_cell.angle_beta   90.00
_cell.angle_gamma   90.00
#
_symmetry.space_group_name_H-M   'P 1'
#
loop_
_entity.id
_entity.type
_entity.pdbx_description
1 polymer ?
#
loop_
_entity_poly.entity_id
_entity_poly.type
_entity_poly.pdbx_seq_one_letter_code
_entity_poly.pdbx_strand_id
1 'polypeptide(L)'
;MKRLIAPALIGLLIQLPVMADTLITSDNLTKLEILLPKLTALENNKQVRFNQNVTLQPHCNWQQQYTDLKAQQPDSASVAQAEQLIQQNGFKTEQFLELSAKVSWPMLDAVMPMMQMSQQAAVFMPADQRKKLQQSFNKSNRYYKTVGGCLTNEDKQALAQHKQRIMQLATDMSGLAGTSGMDFNQLMKMSNTN
;
A
#
# COMPACT_ATOMS: atom_id res chain seq x y z
N MET A 1 60.02 -36.44 23.09
CA MET A 1 59.03 -36.36 21.99
C MET A 1 57.71 -35.85 22.55
N LYS A 2 57.39 -34.57 22.38
CA LYS A 2 56.13 -33.94 22.85
C LYS A 2 55.24 -33.73 21.63
N ARG A 3 54.07 -34.38 21.58
CA ARG A 3 53.03 -34.10 20.58
C ARG A 3 52.10 -33.02 21.15
N LEU A 4 52.08 -31.85 20.50
CA LEU A 4 51.11 -30.79 20.74
C LEU A 4 49.82 -31.16 20.00
N ILE A 5 48.72 -31.32 20.74
CA ILE A 5 47.37 -31.41 20.18
C ILE A 5 46.82 -29.98 20.16
N ALA A 6 46.61 -29.45 18.96
CA ALA A 6 45.88 -28.21 18.75
C ALA A 6 44.38 -28.52 18.67
N PRO A 7 43.51 -27.89 19.47
CA PRO A 7 42.08 -27.97 19.23
C PRO A 7 41.68 -26.90 18.20
N ALA A 8 41.22 -27.37 17.04
CA ALA A 8 40.56 -26.55 16.04
C ALA A 8 39.20 -26.07 16.58
N LEU A 9 39.10 -24.80 16.96
CA LEU A 9 37.82 -24.13 17.19
C LEU A 9 37.17 -23.86 15.83
N ILE A 10 36.26 -24.75 15.43
CA ILE A 10 35.28 -24.50 14.36
C ILE A 10 34.21 -23.60 14.97
N GLY A 11 34.41 -22.28 14.86
CA GLY A 11 33.39 -21.28 15.20
C GLY A 11 32.29 -21.28 14.15
N LEU A 12 31.15 -21.88 14.51
CA LEU A 12 29.91 -21.85 13.75
C LEU A 12 29.49 -20.37 13.57
N LEU A 13 29.63 -19.83 12.35
CA LEU A 13 29.00 -18.59 11.95
C LEU A 13 27.49 -18.81 11.89
N ILE A 14 26.79 -18.50 12.99
CA ILE A 14 25.34 -18.39 13.03
C ILE A 14 25.00 -17.20 12.12
N GLN A 15 24.61 -17.49 10.88
CA GLN A 15 24.00 -16.52 9.99
C GLN A 15 22.61 -16.20 10.54
N LEU A 16 22.53 -15.22 11.44
CA LEU A 16 21.25 -14.58 11.77
C LEU A 16 20.71 -14.01 10.44
N PRO A 17 19.48 -14.35 10.02
CA PRO A 17 18.89 -13.70 8.87
C PRO A 17 18.81 -12.21 9.19
N VAL A 18 19.46 -11.39 8.37
CA VAL A 18 19.23 -9.95 8.34
C VAL A 18 17.79 -9.79 7.88
N MET A 19 16.87 -9.75 8.85
CA MET A 19 15.46 -9.52 8.59
C MET A 19 15.36 -8.15 7.95
N ALA A 20 14.77 -8.07 6.75
CA ALA A 20 14.42 -6.78 6.18
C ALA A 20 13.44 -6.12 7.17
N ASP A 21 13.81 -4.97 7.73
CA ASP A 21 12.98 -4.25 8.70
C ASP A 21 11.67 -3.87 8.01
N THR A 22 10.59 -4.58 8.36
CA THR A 22 9.26 -4.21 7.93
C THR A 22 8.91 -2.82 8.46
N LEU A 23 8.34 -1.97 7.61
CA LEU A 23 7.84 -0.67 8.06
C LEU A 23 6.52 -0.78 8.84
N ILE A 24 5.89 -1.96 8.86
CA ILE A 24 4.57 -2.21 9.45
C ILE A 24 4.73 -2.46 10.95
N THR A 25 5.11 -1.41 11.68
CA THR A 25 5.31 -1.44 13.14
C THR A 25 4.22 -0.65 13.84
N SER A 26 4.00 -0.93 15.14
CA SER A 26 3.05 -0.15 15.95
C SER A 26 3.30 1.35 15.87
N ASP A 27 4.56 1.80 15.95
CA ASP A 27 4.93 3.22 15.92
C ASP A 27 4.62 3.85 14.57
N ASN A 28 4.98 3.18 13.48
CA ASN A 28 4.72 3.70 12.14
C ASN A 28 3.22 3.71 11.82
N LEU A 29 2.46 2.70 12.27
CA LEU A 29 1.00 2.73 12.15
C LEU A 29 0.39 3.90 12.94
N THR A 30 0.90 4.23 14.14
CA THR A 30 0.44 5.40 14.91
C THR A 30 0.72 6.71 14.18
N LYS A 31 1.93 6.86 13.64
CA LYS A 31 2.27 8.04 12.83
C LYS A 31 1.38 8.15 11.60
N LEU A 32 1.06 7.02 10.95
CA LEU A 32 0.17 6.98 9.79
C LEU A 32 -1.25 7.43 10.16
N GLU A 33 -1.81 6.92 11.25
CA GLU A 33 -3.13 7.31 11.78
C GLU A 33 -3.23 8.82 12.05
N ILE A 34 -2.17 9.43 12.56
CA ILE A 34 -2.10 10.87 12.82
C ILE A 34 -1.98 11.68 11.51
N LEU A 35 -1.25 11.15 10.54
CA LEU A 35 -0.89 11.85 9.31
C LEU A 35 -2.04 11.85 8.27
N LEU A 36 -2.76 10.73 8.12
CA LEU A 36 -3.85 10.59 7.15
C LEU A 36 -4.93 11.69 7.23
N PRO A 37 -5.49 12.05 8.40
CA PRO A 37 -6.50 13.11 8.46
C PRO A 37 -5.93 14.49 8.08
N LYS A 38 -4.65 14.74 8.34
CA LYS A 38 -3.98 16.00 7.93
C LYS A 38 -3.83 16.07 6.41
N LEU A 39 -3.42 14.97 5.76
CA LEU A 39 -3.36 14.87 4.30
C LEU A 39 -4.75 15.04 3.67
N THR A 40 -5.78 14.43 4.27
CA THR A 40 -7.18 14.58 3.86
C THR A 40 -7.65 16.03 3.92
N ALA A 41 -7.30 16.74 5.00
CA ALA A 41 -7.65 18.15 5.14
C ALA A 41 -6.99 19.02 4.07
N LEU A 42 -5.72 18.77 3.73
CA LEU A 42 -5.05 19.49 2.64
C LEU A 42 -5.72 19.26 1.27
N GLU A 43 -6.12 18.02 0.97
CA GLU A 43 -6.83 17.69 -0.27
C GLU A 43 -8.22 18.34 -0.31
N ASN A 44 -9.00 18.23 0.77
CA ASN A 44 -10.35 18.82 0.87
C ASN A 44 -10.33 20.35 0.79
N ASN A 45 -9.31 21.00 1.35
CA ASN A 45 -9.11 22.45 1.25
C ASN A 45 -8.48 22.87 -0.09
N LYS A 46 -8.30 21.94 -1.04
CA LYS A 46 -7.71 22.16 -2.38
C LYS A 46 -6.28 22.71 -2.33
N GLN A 47 -5.56 22.51 -1.23
CA GLN A 47 -4.16 22.91 -1.07
C GLN A 47 -3.22 21.90 -1.75
N VAL A 48 -3.64 20.63 -1.78
CA VAL A 48 -2.96 19.55 -2.48
C VAL A 48 -3.94 18.88 -3.44
N ARG A 49 -3.47 18.51 -4.64
CA ARG A 49 -4.24 17.71 -5.59
C ARG A 49 -3.45 16.49 -6.04
N PHE A 50 -3.88 15.31 -5.62
CA PHE A 50 -3.29 14.05 -6.05
C PHE A 50 -3.87 13.57 -7.39
N ASN A 51 -3.01 13.06 -8.26
CA ASN A 51 -3.45 12.36 -9.46
C ASN A 51 -4.17 11.06 -9.06
N GLN A 52 -5.46 10.96 -9.38
CA GLN A 52 -6.28 9.79 -9.08
C GLN A 52 -6.03 8.60 -10.04
N ASN A 53 -5.24 8.80 -11.09
CA ASN A 53 -4.92 7.80 -12.13
C ASN A 53 -3.47 7.31 -12.06
N VAL A 54 -2.82 7.44 -10.90
CA VAL A 54 -1.46 6.94 -10.70
C VAL A 54 -1.36 5.43 -10.95
N THR A 55 -0.24 5.03 -11.54
CA THR A 55 0.12 3.63 -11.76
C THR A 55 1.45 3.33 -11.08
N LEU A 56 1.46 2.29 -10.23
CA LEU A 56 2.69 1.70 -9.70
C LEU A 56 3.39 0.87 -10.78
N GLN A 57 4.72 0.95 -10.83
CA GLN A 57 5.55 0.12 -11.70
C GLN A 57 5.73 -1.28 -11.13
N PRO A 58 6.04 -2.31 -11.93
CA PRO A 58 6.19 -3.69 -11.45
C PRO A 58 7.57 -3.95 -10.81
N HIS A 59 7.95 -3.17 -9.79
CA HIS A 59 9.18 -3.37 -9.01
C HIS A 59 9.03 -2.93 -7.55
N CYS A 60 9.93 -3.41 -6.69
CA CYS A 60 9.89 -3.17 -5.24
C CYS A 60 10.86 -2.11 -4.73
N ASN A 61 11.57 -1.42 -5.63
CA ASN A 61 12.36 -0.24 -5.26
C ASN A 61 11.42 0.94 -4.97
N TRP A 62 11.10 1.16 -3.69
CA TRP A 62 10.16 2.20 -3.26
C TRP A 62 10.65 3.63 -3.45
N GLN A 63 11.96 3.85 -3.40
CA GLN A 63 12.55 5.14 -3.76
C GLN A 63 12.30 5.45 -5.25
N GLN A 64 12.50 4.46 -6.12
CA GLN A 64 12.18 4.60 -7.54
C GLN A 64 10.67 4.75 -7.77
N GLN A 65 9.82 3.97 -7.07
CA GLN A 65 8.37 4.09 -7.17
C GLN A 65 7.92 5.51 -6.86
N TYR A 66 8.46 6.12 -5.81
CA TYR A 66 8.12 7.48 -5.44
C TYR A 66 8.56 8.49 -6.52
N THR A 67 9.76 8.35 -7.08
CA THR A 67 10.20 9.19 -8.22
C THR A 67 9.24 9.06 -9.41
N ASP A 68 8.86 7.84 -9.77
CA ASP A 68 7.96 7.56 -10.89
C ASP A 68 6.55 8.12 -10.65
N LEU A 69 6.07 8.03 -9.41
CA LEU A 69 4.76 8.59 -9.02
C LEU A 69 4.77 10.11 -8.99
N LYS A 70 5.86 10.72 -8.50
CA LYS A 70 6.03 12.18 -8.48
C LYS A 70 6.01 12.75 -9.89
N ALA A 71 6.65 12.08 -10.86
CA ALA A 71 6.61 12.47 -12.26
C ALA A 71 5.20 12.41 -12.90
N GLN A 72 4.29 11.62 -12.33
CA GLN A 72 2.89 11.50 -12.78
C GLN A 72 1.97 12.58 -12.19
N GLN A 73 2.45 13.44 -11.29
CA GLN A 73 1.62 14.44 -10.62
C GLN A 73 1.48 15.70 -11.49
N PRO A 74 0.28 16.32 -11.52
CA PRO A 74 0.02 17.49 -12.35
C PRO A 74 0.64 18.79 -11.81
N ASP A 75 0.95 18.83 -10.51
CA ASP A 75 1.41 20.04 -9.82
C ASP A 75 2.51 19.72 -8.80
N SER A 76 3.72 20.21 -9.04
CA SER A 76 4.86 20.00 -8.16
C SER A 76 4.74 20.73 -6.81
N ALA A 77 3.98 21.82 -6.73
CA ALA A 77 3.78 22.57 -5.49
C ALA A 77 2.88 21.80 -4.51
N SER A 78 1.79 21.20 -5.01
CA SER A 78 0.95 20.26 -4.26
C SER A 78 1.77 19.10 -3.69
N VAL A 79 2.67 18.53 -4.50
CA VAL A 79 3.51 17.40 -4.07
C VAL A 79 4.50 17.83 -2.98
N ALA A 80 5.14 19.00 -3.13
CA ALA A 80 6.07 19.52 -2.11
C ALA A 80 5.38 19.79 -0.76
N GLN A 81 4.15 20.29 -0.76
CA GLN A 81 3.37 20.48 0.48
C GLN A 81 3.05 19.16 1.17
N ALA A 82 2.65 18.14 0.41
CA ALA A 82 2.43 16.80 0.95
C ALA A 82 3.72 16.19 1.52
N GLU A 83 4.85 16.30 0.79
CA GLU A 83 6.18 15.86 1.24
C GLU A 83 6.59 16.52 2.55
N GLN A 84 6.42 17.84 2.66
CA GLN A 84 6.75 18.57 3.87
C GLN A 84 5.92 18.06 5.07
N LEU A 85 4.61 17.86 4.88
CA LEU A 85 3.76 17.34 5.93
C LEU A 85 4.17 15.91 6.33
N ILE A 86 4.48 15.03 5.37
CA ILE A 86 4.95 13.66 5.62
C ILE A 86 6.24 13.69 6.45
N GLN A 87 7.21 14.52 6.06
CA GLN A 87 8.49 14.67 6.76
C GLN A 87 8.35 15.23 8.17
N GLN A 88 7.48 16.22 8.36
CA GLN A 88 7.18 16.79 9.68
C GLN A 88 6.57 15.77 10.65
N ASN A 89 5.93 14.70 10.14
CA ASN A 89 5.37 13.62 10.95
C ASN A 89 6.33 12.40 11.04
N GLY A 90 7.61 12.58 10.70
CA GLY A 90 8.67 11.61 10.99
C GLY A 90 8.78 10.45 10.00
N PHE A 91 8.31 10.65 8.76
CA PHE A 91 8.51 9.72 7.65
C PHE A 91 9.40 10.32 6.57
N LYS A 92 10.24 9.49 5.95
CA LYS A 92 10.70 9.79 4.58
C LYS A 92 9.57 9.52 3.60
N THR A 93 9.52 10.23 2.47
CA THR A 93 8.39 10.14 1.54
C THR A 93 8.24 8.74 0.93
N GLU A 94 9.35 8.09 0.60
CA GLU A 94 9.37 6.71 0.10
C GLU A 94 8.90 5.70 1.15
N GLN A 95 9.21 5.92 2.43
CA GLN A 95 8.75 5.07 3.52
C GLN A 95 7.25 5.22 3.74
N PHE A 96 6.74 6.45 3.65
CA PHE A 96 5.29 6.70 3.70
C PHE A 96 4.57 6.01 2.55
N LEU A 97 5.11 6.11 1.32
CA LEU A 97 4.55 5.43 0.15
C LEU A 97 4.52 3.91 0.34
N GLU A 98 5.66 3.32 0.72
CA GLU A 98 5.78 1.89 0.98
C GLU A 98 4.80 1.42 2.04
N LEU A 99 4.79 2.08 3.20
CA LEU A 99 3.91 1.72 4.31
C LEU A 99 2.44 1.82 3.88
N SER A 100 2.04 2.95 3.30
CA SER A 100 0.66 3.17 2.86
C SER A 100 0.22 2.12 1.84
N ALA A 101 1.11 1.76 0.91
CA ALA A 101 0.82 0.74 -0.07
C ALA A 101 0.62 -0.63 0.57
N LYS A 102 1.55 -1.05 1.43
CA LYS A 102 1.49 -2.35 2.11
C LYS A 102 0.28 -2.45 3.05
N VAL A 103 -0.06 -1.42 3.81
CA VAL A 103 -1.21 -1.45 4.74
C VAL A 103 -2.55 -1.40 4.01
N SER A 104 -2.61 -0.85 2.80
CA SER A 104 -3.84 -0.88 2.00
C SER A 104 -4.08 -2.24 1.32
N TRP A 105 -3.04 -3.05 1.17
CA TRP A 105 -3.11 -4.33 0.45
C TRP A 105 -4.11 -5.33 1.04
N PRO A 106 -4.20 -5.57 2.37
CA PRO A 106 -5.17 -6.51 2.94
C PRO A 106 -6.62 -6.16 2.62
N MET A 107 -6.93 -4.86 2.50
CA MET A 107 -8.28 -4.42 2.12
C MET A 107 -8.61 -4.85 0.70
N LEU A 108 -7.67 -4.67 -0.23
CA LEU A 108 -7.82 -5.14 -1.60
C LEU A 108 -7.90 -6.67 -1.64
N ASP A 109 -7.02 -7.37 -0.93
CA ASP A 109 -7.02 -8.83 -0.83
C ASP A 109 -8.40 -9.38 -0.40
N ALA A 110 -9.04 -8.73 0.57
CA ALA A 110 -10.36 -9.11 1.05
C ALA A 110 -11.47 -8.95 0.00
N VAL A 111 -11.38 -7.94 -0.89
CA VAL A 111 -12.43 -7.65 -1.89
C VAL A 111 -12.13 -8.22 -3.29
N MET A 112 -10.88 -8.63 -3.57
CA MET A 112 -10.48 -9.18 -4.86
C MET A 112 -11.34 -10.38 -5.32
N PRO A 113 -11.71 -11.35 -4.46
CA PRO A 113 -12.58 -12.45 -4.87
C PRO A 113 -13.95 -11.98 -5.36
N MET A 114 -14.56 -11.02 -4.64
CA MET A 114 -15.85 -10.43 -5.03
C MET A 114 -15.72 -9.69 -6.36
N MET A 115 -14.64 -8.93 -6.57
CA MET A 115 -14.39 -8.25 -7.84
C MET A 115 -14.21 -9.22 -9.01
N GLN A 116 -13.56 -10.37 -8.80
CA GLN A 116 -13.43 -11.41 -9.84
C GLN A 116 -14.78 -12.01 -10.20
N MET A 117 -15.64 -12.28 -9.20
CA MET A 117 -17.01 -12.75 -9.44
C MET A 117 -17.83 -11.71 -10.22
N SER A 118 -17.75 -10.43 -9.84
CA SER A 118 -18.41 -9.35 -10.56
C SER A 118 -17.97 -9.26 -12.02
N GLN A 119 -16.69 -9.52 -12.32
CA GLN A 119 -16.20 -9.60 -13.69
C GLN A 119 -16.82 -10.75 -14.49
N GLN A 120 -17.00 -11.91 -13.88
CA GLN A 120 -17.64 -13.05 -14.54
C GLN A 120 -19.12 -12.77 -14.81
N ALA A 121 -19.80 -12.10 -13.87
CA ALA A 121 -21.18 -11.65 -14.01
C ALA A 121 -21.33 -10.44 -14.95
N ALA A 122 -20.23 -9.80 -15.38
CA ALA A 122 -20.27 -8.60 -16.18
C ALA A 122 -21.02 -8.80 -17.51
N VAL A 123 -21.10 -10.03 -18.05
CA VAL A 123 -21.83 -10.35 -19.28
C VAL A 123 -23.31 -9.89 -19.25
N PHE A 124 -23.91 -9.80 -18.07
CA PHE A 124 -25.29 -9.34 -17.88
C PHE A 124 -25.44 -7.82 -17.75
N MET A 125 -24.34 -7.08 -17.76
CA MET A 125 -24.34 -5.61 -17.59
C MET A 125 -24.33 -4.89 -18.95
N PRO A 126 -24.88 -3.65 -19.02
CA PRO A 126 -24.72 -2.76 -20.17
C PRO A 126 -23.25 -2.55 -20.56
N ALA A 127 -22.98 -2.34 -21.85
CA ALA A 127 -21.61 -2.22 -22.39
C ALA A 127 -20.76 -1.17 -21.66
N ASP A 128 -21.32 -0.01 -21.33
CA ASP A 128 -20.60 1.06 -20.63
C ASP A 128 -20.24 0.68 -19.19
N GLN A 129 -21.13 -0.04 -18.51
CA GLN A 129 -20.88 -0.53 -17.15
C GLN A 129 -19.81 -1.63 -17.16
N ARG A 130 -19.86 -2.54 -18.14
CA ARG A 130 -18.82 -3.56 -18.35
C ARG A 130 -17.44 -2.93 -18.54
N LYS A 131 -17.35 -1.89 -19.38
CA LYS A 131 -16.08 -1.20 -19.64
C LYS A 131 -15.52 -0.54 -18.37
N LYS A 132 -16.36 0.14 -17.60
CA LYS A 132 -15.96 0.76 -16.32
C LYS A 132 -15.51 -0.28 -15.30
N LEU A 133 -16.28 -1.36 -15.14
CA LEU A 133 -15.94 -2.47 -14.27
C LEU A 133 -14.60 -3.11 -14.67
N GLN A 134 -14.38 -3.36 -15.96
CA GLN A 134 -13.13 -3.93 -16.46
C GLN A 134 -11.93 -3.00 -16.18
N GLN A 135 -12.07 -1.70 -16.43
CA GLN A 135 -11.01 -0.72 -16.16
C GLN A 135 -10.67 -0.66 -14.67
N SER A 136 -11.70 -0.61 -13.82
CA SER A 136 -11.54 -0.59 -12.37
C SER A 136 -10.86 -1.86 -11.86
N PHE A 137 -11.32 -3.03 -12.33
CA PHE A 137 -10.67 -4.31 -12.01
C PHE A 137 -9.20 -4.34 -12.46
N ASN A 138 -8.91 -3.95 -13.70
CA ASN A 138 -7.54 -3.98 -14.21
C ASN A 138 -6.60 -3.08 -13.37
N LYS A 139 -7.09 -1.92 -12.93
CA LYS A 139 -6.35 -1.00 -12.06
C LYS A 139 -6.10 -1.64 -10.69
N SER A 140 -7.13 -2.13 -10.01
CA SER A 140 -7.00 -2.75 -8.68
C SER A 140 -6.17 -4.04 -8.72
N ASN A 141 -6.35 -4.87 -9.74
CA ASN A 141 -5.59 -6.11 -9.92
C ASN A 141 -4.10 -5.83 -10.17
N ARG A 142 -3.78 -4.79 -10.95
CA ARG A 142 -2.39 -4.35 -11.14
C ARG A 142 -1.79 -3.91 -9.81
N TYR A 143 -2.48 -3.04 -9.09
CA TYR A 143 -2.03 -2.58 -7.76
C TYR A 143 -1.82 -3.75 -6.80
N TYR A 144 -2.81 -4.63 -6.68
CA TYR A 144 -2.80 -5.82 -5.83
C TYR A 144 -1.60 -6.72 -6.14
N LYS A 145 -1.33 -6.99 -7.42
CA LYS A 145 -0.19 -7.81 -7.85
C LYS A 145 1.15 -7.11 -7.60
N THR A 146 1.26 -5.82 -7.90
CA THR A 146 2.50 -5.06 -7.68
C THR A 146 2.85 -5.02 -6.20
N VAL A 147 1.93 -4.60 -5.34
CA VAL A 147 2.19 -4.49 -3.90
C VAL A 147 2.37 -5.87 -3.29
N GLY A 148 1.52 -6.84 -3.64
CA GLY A 148 1.60 -8.21 -3.14
C GLY A 148 2.92 -8.90 -3.52
N GLY A 149 3.48 -8.61 -4.70
CA GLY A 149 4.79 -9.07 -5.13
C GLY A 149 5.96 -8.44 -4.35
N CYS A 150 5.71 -7.35 -3.63
CA CYS A 150 6.71 -6.64 -2.82
C CYS A 150 6.56 -6.87 -1.31
N LEU A 151 5.59 -7.68 -0.87
CA LEU A 151 5.44 -8.07 0.53
C LEU A 151 6.44 -9.17 0.88
N THR A 152 7.34 -8.88 1.81
CA THR A 152 8.23 -9.89 2.39
C THR A 152 7.47 -10.80 3.37
N ASN A 153 8.14 -11.80 3.93
CA ASN A 153 7.53 -12.65 4.94
C ASN A 153 7.27 -11.88 6.24
N GLU A 154 8.18 -10.97 6.60
CA GLU A 154 8.07 -10.09 7.75
C GLU A 154 6.89 -9.13 7.59
N ASP A 155 6.69 -8.56 6.39
CA ASP A 155 5.52 -7.75 6.10
C ASP A 155 4.23 -8.55 6.28
N LYS A 156 4.15 -9.78 5.75
CA LYS A 156 2.96 -10.63 5.87
C LYS A 156 2.66 -10.97 7.34
N GLN A 157 3.69 -11.26 8.13
CA GLN A 157 3.54 -11.50 9.56
C GLN A 157 3.04 -10.25 10.28
N ALA A 158 3.62 -9.08 9.99
CA ALA A 158 3.22 -7.82 10.59
C ALA A 158 1.80 -7.39 10.17
N LEU A 159 1.40 -7.61 8.91
CA LEU A 159 0.04 -7.41 8.43
C LEU A 159 -0.96 -8.30 9.19
N ALA A 160 -0.61 -9.55 9.45
CA ALA A 160 -1.44 -10.46 10.23
C ALA A 160 -1.54 -10.01 11.70
N GLN A 161 -0.41 -9.63 12.30
CA GLN A 161 -0.34 -9.13 13.68
C GLN A 161 -1.18 -7.86 13.89
N HIS A 162 -1.17 -6.95 12.92
CA HIS A 162 -1.87 -5.66 13.00
C HIS A 162 -3.20 -5.62 12.24
N LYS A 163 -3.74 -6.78 11.83
CA LYS A 163 -4.89 -6.89 10.92
C LYS A 163 -6.05 -5.98 11.29
N GLN A 164 -6.52 -6.04 12.55
CA GLN A 164 -7.68 -5.25 12.99
C GLN A 164 -7.43 -3.74 12.85
N ARG A 165 -6.26 -3.29 13.30
CA ARG A 165 -5.85 -1.88 13.23
C ARG A 165 -5.73 -1.40 11.78
N ILE A 166 -5.16 -2.24 10.92
CA ILE A 166 -5.01 -1.95 9.49
C ILE A 166 -6.37 -1.89 8.78
N MET A 167 -7.30 -2.78 9.09
CA MET A 167 -8.66 -2.72 8.52
C MET A 167 -9.42 -1.45 8.95
N GLN A 168 -9.21 -1.00 10.18
CA GLN A 168 -9.75 0.28 10.67
C GLN A 168 -9.16 1.46 9.87
N LEU A 169 -7.83 1.50 9.77
CA LEU A 169 -7.09 2.47 8.95
C LEU A 169 -7.56 2.50 7.50
N ALA A 170 -7.77 1.33 6.89
CA ALA A 170 -8.24 1.23 5.50
C ALA A 170 -9.65 1.80 5.32
N THR A 171 -10.50 1.72 6.36
CA THR A 171 -11.83 2.33 6.36
C THR A 171 -11.71 3.86 6.39
N ASP A 172 -10.80 4.41 7.20
CA ASP A 172 -10.55 5.86 7.24
C ASP A 172 -9.89 6.35 5.94
N MET A 173 -8.98 5.54 5.39
CA MET A 173 -8.38 5.78 4.07
C MET A 173 -9.38 5.61 2.94
N SER A 174 -10.53 4.94 3.13
CA SER A 174 -11.54 4.81 2.06
C SER A 174 -12.17 6.15 1.68
N GLY A 175 -12.12 7.15 2.58
CA GLY A 175 -12.43 8.55 2.28
C GLY A 175 -11.34 9.28 1.47
N LEU A 176 -10.09 8.79 1.53
CA LEU A 176 -8.94 9.20 0.72
C LEU A 176 -8.72 8.32 -0.53
N ALA A 177 -9.43 7.19 -0.63
CA ALA A 177 -9.26 6.13 -1.63
C ALA A 177 -9.85 6.50 -3.00
N GLY A 178 -9.89 7.79 -3.33
CA GLY A 178 -9.93 8.21 -4.73
C GLY A 178 -8.77 7.61 -5.53
N THR A 179 -7.65 7.28 -4.88
CA THR A 179 -6.43 6.83 -5.54
C THR A 179 -6.50 5.39 -6.07
N SER A 180 -7.36 4.54 -5.53
CA SER A 180 -7.65 3.20 -6.09
C SER A 180 -8.75 3.21 -7.16
N GLY A 181 -9.40 4.35 -7.44
CA GLY A 181 -10.42 4.44 -8.50
C GLY A 181 -11.66 3.58 -8.25
N MET A 182 -11.85 3.10 -7.01
CA MET A 182 -13.10 2.56 -6.51
C MET A 182 -13.40 3.31 -5.23
N ASP A 183 -14.43 4.15 -5.29
CA ASP A 183 -15.13 4.56 -4.08
C ASP A 183 -15.65 3.28 -3.44
N PHE A 184 -15.04 2.85 -2.33
CA PHE A 184 -15.47 1.68 -1.58
C PHE A 184 -16.95 1.80 -1.16
N ASN A 185 -17.45 3.03 -0.97
CA ASN A 185 -18.88 3.27 -0.79
C ASN A 185 -19.70 2.93 -2.04
N GLN A 186 -19.17 3.06 -3.26
CA GLN A 186 -19.86 2.59 -4.47
C GLN A 186 -19.95 1.06 -4.52
N LEU A 187 -18.88 0.34 -4.15
CA LEU A 187 -18.91 -1.12 -4.07
C LEU A 187 -19.94 -1.62 -3.05
N MET A 188 -19.98 -1.02 -1.85
CA MET A 188 -20.96 -1.37 -0.82
C MET A 188 -22.40 -0.98 -1.22
N LYS A 189 -22.59 0.12 -1.94
CA LYS A 189 -23.90 0.53 -2.48
C LYS A 189 -24.41 -0.43 -3.55
N MET A 190 -23.54 -0.99 -4.38
CA MET A 190 -23.91 -1.99 -5.40
C MET A 190 -24.23 -3.36 -4.80
N SER A 191 -23.66 -3.70 -3.63
CA SER A 191 -23.94 -4.94 -2.90
C SER A 191 -25.26 -4.91 -2.13
N ASN A 192 -25.79 -3.73 -1.81
CA ASN A 192 -27.01 -3.55 -1.01
C ASN A 192 -28.27 -3.26 -1.84
N THR A 193 -28.19 -3.38 -3.17
CA THR A 193 -29.37 -3.41 -4.05
C THR A 193 -29.74 -4.86 -4.37
N ASN A 194 -30.42 -5.50 -3.42
CA ASN A 194 -31.37 -6.60 -3.63
C ASN A 194 -32.48 -6.45 -2.60
#